data_AF-A0A532ULS4-F1
#
_entry.id   AF-A0A532ULS4-F1
#
_cell.length_a   1.000
_cell.length_b   1.000
_cell.length_c   1.000
_cell.angle_alpha   90.00
_cell.angle_beta   90.00
_cell.angle_gamma   90.00
#
_symmetry.space_group_name_H-M   'P 1'
#
loop_
_entity.id
_entity.type
_entity.pdbx_description
1 polymer ?
#
loop_
_entity_poly.entity_id
_entity_poly.type
_entity_poly.pdbx_seq_one_letter_code
_entity_poly.pdbx_strand_id
1 'polypeptide(L)'
;MERRQKKILLLILLVVFFALVAYQLRRIGGRSGEIASIPITSEAPSEGEARLSSLQGKSLLPEINLKLLNQQMPAYSVLGRNLFRFGAAKAAAPASTRRRSSSQTQQTDAPRKTEGGVVADKTTAEQQASSPGSPPALEELAGFKFLGFARKDSQMIATLKKGDKILVGIKGDIIEERFTILEIDYQYIELGVVNTSLKQKIPLVNGNF
;
A
#
# COMPACT_ATOMS: atom_id res chain seq x y z
N MET A 1 -8.63 -53.67 24.60
CA MET A 1 -8.04 -53.45 23.26
C MET A 1 -7.69 -51.98 22.95
N GLU A 2 -8.20 -51.01 23.72
CA GLU A 2 -8.04 -49.56 23.46
C GLU A 2 -6.59 -49.04 23.42
N ARG A 3 -5.67 -49.57 24.24
CA ARG A 3 -4.28 -49.06 24.29
C ARG A 3 -3.51 -49.35 22.99
N ARG A 4 -3.86 -50.41 22.26
CA ARG A 4 -3.21 -50.74 20.97
C ARG A 4 -3.72 -49.83 19.86
N GLN A 5 -5.04 -49.57 19.82
CA GLN A 5 -5.64 -48.62 18.89
C GLN A 5 -5.11 -47.19 19.10
N LYS A 6 -5.00 -46.72 20.34
CA LYS A 6 -4.42 -45.39 20.64
C LYS A 6 -2.97 -45.25 20.17
N LYS A 7 -2.15 -46.31 20.30
CA LYS A 7 -0.76 -46.31 19.81
C LYS A 7 -0.68 -46.26 18.29
N ILE A 8 -1.53 -47.01 17.59
CA ILE A 8 -1.59 -46.99 16.13
C ILE A 8 -2.05 -45.62 15.62
N LEU A 9 -3.08 -45.03 16.23
CA LEU A 9 -3.56 -43.69 15.90
C LEU A 9 -2.47 -42.63 16.07
N LEU A 10 -1.71 -42.69 17.17
CA LEU A 10 -0.62 -41.75 17.45
C LEU A 10 0.51 -41.88 16.43
N LEU A 11 0.86 -43.11 16.03
CA LEU A 11 1.89 -43.36 15.02
C LEU A 11 1.47 -42.79 13.65
N ILE A 12 0.22 -42.99 13.25
CA ILE A 12 -0.33 -42.41 12.01
C ILE A 12 -0.29 -40.88 12.06
N LEU A 13 -0.72 -40.28 13.17
CA LEU A 13 -0.71 -38.82 13.34
C LEU A 13 0.71 -38.25 13.22
N LEU A 14 1.69 -38.93 13.82
CA LEU A 14 3.09 -38.52 13.78
C LEU A 14 3.65 -38.60 12.35
N VAL A 15 3.35 -39.65 11.59
CA VAL A 15 3.75 -39.75 10.18
C VAL A 15 3.15 -38.62 9.34
N VAL A 16 1.87 -38.30 9.53
CA VAL A 16 1.20 -37.19 8.82
C VAL A 16 1.81 -35.84 9.20
N PHE A 17 2.13 -35.63 10.48
CA PHE A 17 2.79 -34.41 10.95
C PHE A 17 4.16 -34.22 10.29
N PHE A 18 5.00 -35.27 10.25
CA PHE A 18 6.30 -35.20 9.58
C PHE A 18 6.19 -34.96 8.07
N ALA A 19 5.21 -35.58 7.41
CA ALA A 19 4.94 -35.35 5.99
C ALA A 19 4.55 -33.88 5.71
N LEU A 20 3.72 -33.28 6.57
CA LEU A 20 3.34 -31.86 6.47
C LEU A 20 4.55 -30.94 6.69
N VAL A 21 5.38 -31.21 7.69
CA VAL A 21 6.59 -30.42 7.96
C VAL A 21 7.55 -30.50 6.77
N ALA A 22 7.82 -31.70 6.24
CA ALA A 22 8.67 -31.88 5.06
C ALA A 22 8.10 -31.16 3.82
N TYR A 23 6.77 -31.18 3.65
CA TYR A 23 6.10 -30.45 2.57
C TYR A 23 6.28 -28.93 2.69
N GLN A 24 6.18 -28.38 3.91
CA GLN A 24 6.39 -26.96 4.16
C GLN A 24 7.85 -26.53 3.94
N LEU A 25 8.83 -27.32 4.40
CA LEU A 25 10.25 -27.04 4.15
C LEU A 25 10.58 -27.06 2.65
N ARG A 26 9.96 -27.96 1.87
CA ARG A 26 10.16 -27.98 0.41
C ARG A 26 9.61 -26.74 -0.28
N ARG A 27 8.51 -26.13 0.21
CA ARG A 27 8.00 -24.87 -0.33
C ARG A 27 8.89 -23.67 0.01
N ILE A 28 9.62 -23.70 1.13
CA ILE A 28 10.46 -22.58 1.56
C ILE A 28 11.86 -22.60 0.89
N GLY A 29 12.37 -23.77 0.48
CA GLY A 29 13.71 -23.92 -0.10
C GLY A 29 13.90 -23.57 -1.59
N GLY A 30 12.87 -23.12 -2.31
CA GLY A 30 12.91 -22.91 -3.77
C GLY A 30 13.45 -21.55 -4.24
N ARG A 31 13.94 -20.68 -3.35
CA ARG A 31 14.46 -19.35 -3.69
C ARG A 31 15.81 -19.06 -3.01
N SER A 32 16.79 -19.92 -3.25
CA SER A 32 18.21 -19.56 -3.20
C SER A 32 18.60 -19.33 -4.65
N GLY A 33 18.58 -18.10 -5.17
CA GLY A 33 19.66 -17.16 -4.88
C GLY A 33 20.88 -17.53 -5.73
N GLU A 34 20.70 -17.67 -7.04
CA GLU A 34 21.77 -17.72 -8.03
C GLU A 34 22.45 -16.35 -8.03
N ILE A 35 23.46 -16.19 -7.17
CA ILE A 35 24.38 -15.06 -7.25
C ILE A 35 25.32 -15.42 -8.40
N ALA A 36 25.00 -14.91 -9.59
CA ALA A 36 25.87 -14.96 -10.75
C ALA A 36 27.23 -14.36 -10.38
N SER A 37 28.25 -15.20 -10.38
CA SER A 37 29.65 -14.82 -10.29
C SER A 37 29.96 -13.91 -11.48
N ILE A 38 30.06 -12.60 -11.24
CA ILE A 38 30.54 -11.65 -12.23
C ILE A 38 32.03 -11.97 -12.46
N PRO A 39 32.49 -12.25 -13.70
CA PRO A 39 33.91 -12.39 -13.97
C PRO A 39 34.56 -11.01 -13.77
N ILE A 40 35.45 -10.91 -12.80
CA ILE A 40 36.30 -9.74 -12.60
C ILE A 40 37.40 -9.83 -13.66
N THR A 41 37.17 -9.21 -14.81
CA THR A 41 38.23 -8.93 -15.79
C THR A 41 39.22 -7.96 -15.15
N SER A 42 40.40 -8.46 -14.80
CA SER A 42 41.53 -7.66 -14.34
C SER A 42 42.18 -6.98 -15.53
N GLU A 43 41.59 -5.88 -16.01
CA GLU A 43 42.22 -4.97 -16.96
C GLU A 43 42.87 -3.83 -16.18
N ALA A 44 44.20 -3.83 -16.15
CA ALA A 44 45.00 -2.79 -15.52
C ALA A 44 44.95 -1.50 -16.36
N PRO A 45 44.58 -0.34 -15.79
CA PRO A 45 44.90 0.94 -16.38
C PRO A 45 46.24 1.44 -15.83
N SER A 46 47.12 1.67 -16.80
CA SER A 46 48.35 2.45 -16.73
C SER A 46 48.20 3.76 -15.96
N GLU A 47 49.30 4.09 -15.28
CA GLU A 47 49.71 5.35 -14.65
C GLU A 47 48.93 6.60 -15.06
N GLY A 48 48.32 7.23 -14.05
CA GLY A 48 47.86 8.61 -14.08
C GLY A 48 47.80 9.14 -12.66
N GLU A 49 48.82 9.90 -12.27
CA GLU A 49 48.88 10.63 -11.01
C GLU A 49 47.68 11.60 -10.89
N ALA A 50 46.62 11.18 -10.21
CA ALA A 50 45.57 12.08 -9.75
C ALA A 50 45.74 12.31 -8.25
N ARG A 51 46.29 13.48 -7.93
CA ARG A 51 46.46 14.03 -6.58
C ARG A 51 45.17 13.86 -5.76
N LEU A 52 45.27 13.11 -4.66
CA LEU A 52 44.28 13.06 -3.58
C LEU A 52 44.33 14.39 -2.80
N SER A 53 43.80 15.44 -3.39
CA SER A 53 43.42 16.64 -2.64
C SER A 53 42.28 16.26 -1.71
N SER A 54 42.56 16.42 -0.42
CA SER A 54 41.66 16.32 0.72
C SER A 54 40.25 16.85 0.44
N LEU A 55 39.35 15.98 0.02
CA LEU A 55 37.92 16.17 0.25
C LEU A 55 37.68 15.81 1.70
N GLN A 56 37.87 16.83 2.54
CA GLN A 56 37.35 16.95 3.89
C GLN A 56 35.82 17.02 3.76
N GLY A 57 35.24 15.91 3.31
CA GLY A 57 33.83 15.73 3.01
C GLY A 57 33.09 15.72 4.33
N LYS A 58 32.37 16.82 4.58
CA LYS A 58 31.30 16.88 5.56
C LYS A 58 30.44 15.63 5.38
N SER A 59 30.54 14.71 6.34
CA SER A 59 29.81 13.45 6.36
C SER A 59 28.35 13.73 6.03
N LEU A 60 27.89 13.23 4.88
CA LEU A 60 26.48 13.24 4.45
C LEU A 60 25.66 12.19 5.21
N LEU A 61 26.23 11.57 6.24
CA LEU A 61 25.50 10.65 7.10
C LEU A 61 24.70 11.50 8.10
N PRO A 62 23.37 11.34 8.14
CA PRO A 62 22.56 12.03 9.14
C PRO A 62 23.07 11.63 10.52
N GLU A 63 23.44 12.62 11.33
CA GLU A 63 23.93 12.41 12.69
C GLU A 63 22.77 11.87 13.55
N ILE A 64 22.74 10.57 13.77
CA ILE A 64 21.71 9.90 14.58
C ILE A 64 22.01 10.18 16.05
N ASN A 65 21.24 11.08 16.66
CA ASN A 65 21.44 11.48 18.05
C ASN A 65 20.83 10.45 19.02
N LEU A 66 21.60 9.40 19.33
CA LEU A 66 21.19 8.29 20.20
C LEU A 66 20.83 8.73 21.64
N LYS A 67 21.25 9.93 22.05
CA LYS A 67 20.91 10.49 23.36
C LYS A 67 19.41 10.76 23.52
N LEU A 68 18.69 10.93 22.42
CA LEU A 68 17.23 11.13 22.42
C LEU A 68 16.47 9.83 22.75
N LEU A 69 17.06 8.65 22.57
CA LEU A 69 16.41 7.39 22.95
C LEU A 69 16.33 7.20 24.47
N ASN A 70 17.28 7.77 25.22
CA ASN A 70 17.27 7.72 26.68
C ASN A 70 16.43 8.83 27.33
N GLN A 71 15.83 9.73 26.55
CA GLN A 71 14.91 10.71 27.11
C GLN A 71 13.61 10.01 27.48
N GLN A 72 13.25 10.12 28.76
CA GLN A 72 12.00 9.61 29.28
C GLN A 72 10.84 10.26 28.53
N MET A 73 10.00 9.43 27.89
CA MET A 73 8.83 9.92 27.17
C MET A 73 7.96 10.77 28.12
N PRO A 74 7.49 11.95 27.68
CA PRO A 74 6.58 12.75 28.47
C PRO A 74 5.29 11.96 28.73
N ALA A 75 4.77 12.06 29.95
CA ALA A 75 3.54 11.39 30.32
C ALA A 75 2.38 11.87 29.44
N TYR A 76 1.57 10.92 28.96
CA TYR A 76 0.41 11.20 28.13
C TYR A 76 -0.65 11.94 28.96
N SER A 77 -0.90 13.22 28.65
CA SER A 77 -1.96 13.98 29.29
C SER A 77 -3.32 13.62 28.66
N VAL A 78 -4.16 12.93 29.42
CA VAL A 78 -5.55 12.59 29.03
C VAL A 78 -6.43 13.84 28.91
N LEU A 79 -6.02 14.97 29.52
CA LEU A 79 -6.66 16.28 29.36
C LEU A 79 -6.11 17.10 28.18
N GLY A 80 -5.13 16.57 27.44
CA GLY A 80 -4.57 17.21 26.26
C GLY A 80 -5.56 17.28 25.09
N ARG A 81 -5.31 18.23 24.18
CA ARG A 81 -6.05 18.38 22.93
C ARG A 81 -6.04 17.06 22.16
N ASN A 82 -7.20 16.44 21.99
CA ASN A 82 -7.34 15.18 21.26
C ASN A 82 -6.99 15.43 19.78
N LEU A 83 -5.80 14.99 19.36
CA LEU A 83 -5.27 15.17 18.00
C LEU A 83 -6.07 14.41 16.93
N PHE A 84 -7.00 13.54 17.35
CA PHE A 84 -7.87 12.76 16.48
C PHE A 84 -9.31 13.28 16.47
N ARG A 85 -9.64 14.32 17.25
CA ARG A 85 -10.90 15.05 17.08
C ARG A 85 -10.68 16.17 16.08
N PHE A 86 -11.09 15.94 14.84
CA PHE A 86 -11.30 16.99 13.82
C PHE A 86 -12.53 17.83 14.18
N GLY A 87 -12.50 18.50 15.33
CA GLY A 87 -13.40 19.61 15.62
C GLY A 87 -12.79 20.88 15.04
N ALA A 88 -13.65 21.79 14.56
CA ALA A 88 -13.22 23.11 14.06
C ALA A 88 -12.18 23.70 15.02
N ALA A 89 -10.95 23.88 14.52
CA ALA A 89 -9.91 24.57 15.26
C ALA A 89 -10.53 25.88 15.76
N LYS A 90 -10.55 26.08 17.09
CA LYS A 90 -10.97 27.36 17.67
C LYS A 90 -10.18 28.44 16.93
N ALA A 91 -10.88 29.25 16.13
CA ALA A 91 -10.28 30.27 15.30
C ALA A 91 -9.33 31.08 16.18
N ALA A 92 -8.04 31.07 15.84
CA ALA A 92 -7.11 31.98 16.45
C ALA A 92 -7.68 33.39 16.29
N ALA A 93 -7.75 34.14 17.39
CA ALA A 93 -8.24 35.50 17.37
C ALA A 93 -7.52 36.28 16.26
N PRO A 94 -8.24 37.10 15.46
CA PRO A 94 -7.64 37.81 14.35
C PRO A 94 -6.53 38.72 14.88
N ALA A 95 -5.30 38.42 14.49
CA ALA A 95 -4.20 39.35 14.67
C ALA A 95 -4.57 40.66 13.96
N SER A 96 -4.56 41.74 14.73
CA SER A 96 -4.90 43.09 14.28
C SER A 96 -4.23 43.46 12.97
N THR A 97 -5.05 43.91 12.03
CA THR A 97 -4.70 44.49 10.74
C THR A 97 -3.68 45.62 10.89
N ARG A 98 -2.40 45.36 10.58
CA ARG A 98 -1.45 46.46 10.32
C ARG A 98 -1.59 46.87 8.87
N ARG A 99 -2.42 47.89 8.65
CA ARG A 99 -2.47 48.70 7.42
C ARG A 99 -1.05 49.08 7.00
N ARG A 100 -0.64 48.69 5.79
CA ARG A 100 0.31 49.46 4.98
C ARG A 100 -0.29 49.69 3.61
N SER A 101 -0.76 50.92 3.46
CA SER A 101 -1.11 51.59 2.23
C SER A 101 0.14 51.75 1.36
N SER A 102 0.06 51.28 0.11
CA SER A 102 0.76 51.90 -1.01
C SER A 102 -0.13 51.78 -2.24
N SER A 103 -0.71 52.92 -2.55
CA SER A 103 -1.40 53.30 -3.77
C SER A 103 -0.49 53.25 -5.00
N GLN A 104 -0.91 52.57 -6.06
CA GLN A 104 -0.67 53.04 -7.43
C GLN A 104 -1.75 52.52 -8.40
N THR A 105 -2.68 53.43 -8.70
CA THR A 105 -3.50 53.61 -9.92
C THR A 105 -2.65 53.40 -11.20
N GLN A 106 -3.13 52.98 -12.38
CA GLN A 106 -4.37 53.22 -13.14
C GLN A 106 -4.36 52.27 -14.37
N GLN A 107 -5.48 51.62 -14.75
CA GLN A 107 -6.32 51.89 -15.95
C GLN A 107 -5.68 51.41 -17.29
N THR A 108 -6.34 50.67 -18.21
CA THR A 108 -7.62 50.91 -18.92
C THR A 108 -8.08 49.68 -19.73
N ASP A 109 -9.41 49.50 -19.78
CA ASP A 109 -10.29 49.15 -20.93
C ASP A 109 -9.98 48.00 -21.90
N ALA A 110 -10.87 46.99 -21.94
CA ALA A 110 -11.92 46.88 -22.98
C ALA A 110 -12.79 45.60 -22.81
N PRO A 111 -14.11 45.64 -23.10
CA PRO A 111 -15.01 44.49 -23.04
C PRO A 111 -15.13 43.78 -24.40
N ARG A 112 -15.13 42.44 -24.42
CA ARG A 112 -15.57 41.68 -25.60
C ARG A 112 -16.54 40.56 -25.20
N LYS A 113 -17.82 40.86 -25.38
CA LYS A 113 -18.89 39.88 -25.63
C LYS A 113 -18.80 39.42 -27.08
N THR A 114 -18.86 38.10 -27.30
CA THR A 114 -19.66 37.36 -28.32
C THR A 114 -19.20 35.90 -28.25
N GLU A 115 -20.01 35.00 -27.69
CA GLU A 115 -21.00 34.16 -28.38
C GLU A 115 -20.42 32.88 -29.00
N GLY A 116 -21.07 31.75 -28.69
CA GLY A 116 -21.16 30.60 -29.59
C GLY A 116 -20.15 29.48 -29.37
N GLY A 117 -20.57 28.39 -28.73
CA GLY A 117 -19.77 27.17 -28.63
C GLY A 117 -20.43 26.05 -27.83
N VAL A 118 -21.64 25.67 -28.21
CA VAL A 118 -22.31 24.44 -27.76
C VAL A 118 -21.51 23.24 -28.23
N VAL A 119 -20.95 22.42 -27.33
CA VAL A 119 -20.83 20.95 -27.51
C VAL A 119 -20.81 20.26 -26.15
N ALA A 120 -21.84 19.42 -25.93
CA ALA A 120 -21.93 18.19 -25.14
C ALA A 120 -21.06 18.08 -23.87
N ASP A 121 -21.66 18.08 -22.68
CA ASP A 121 -22.37 16.92 -22.12
C ASP A 121 -21.53 15.63 -22.19
N LYS A 122 -20.93 15.28 -21.05
CA LYS A 122 -20.80 13.89 -20.58
C LYS A 122 -20.68 13.92 -19.06
N THR A 123 -21.84 14.13 -18.46
CA THR A 123 -22.23 13.37 -17.28
C THR A 123 -22.05 11.88 -17.62
N THR A 124 -21.25 11.15 -16.85
CA THR A 124 -21.36 9.69 -16.80
C THR A 124 -21.37 9.28 -15.34
N ALA A 125 -22.42 9.76 -14.66
CA ALA A 125 -23.14 8.89 -13.76
C ALA A 125 -23.98 7.98 -14.66
N GLU A 126 -23.56 6.72 -14.82
CA GLU A 126 -24.47 5.63 -15.19
C GLU A 126 -23.75 4.29 -15.09
N GLN A 127 -23.97 3.60 -13.97
CA GLN A 127 -24.27 2.17 -14.01
C GLN A 127 -25.05 1.79 -12.75
N GLN A 128 -26.21 2.42 -12.61
CA GLN A 128 -27.34 1.82 -11.94
C GLN A 128 -28.35 1.46 -13.03
N ALA A 129 -28.06 0.38 -13.74
CA ALA A 129 -29.02 -0.30 -14.61
C ALA A 129 -29.69 -1.40 -13.80
N SER A 130 -31.02 -1.34 -13.77
CA SER A 130 -31.97 -2.28 -13.19
C SER A 130 -31.66 -3.75 -13.50
N SER A 131 -31.85 -4.59 -12.47
CA SER A 131 -31.66 -6.03 -12.40
C SER A 131 -32.17 -6.84 -13.60
N PRO A 132 -31.30 -7.66 -14.21
CA PRO A 132 -31.58 -9.07 -14.41
C PRO A 132 -30.44 -9.90 -13.81
N GLY A 133 -30.78 -10.79 -12.87
CA GLY A 133 -29.89 -11.70 -12.11
C GLY A 133 -28.39 -11.49 -12.29
N SER A 134 -27.74 -10.80 -11.35
CA SER A 134 -26.28 -10.64 -11.32
C SER A 134 -25.61 -11.99 -11.56
N PRO A 135 -24.65 -12.09 -12.50
CA PRO A 135 -23.91 -13.33 -12.67
C PRO A 135 -23.28 -13.69 -11.31
N PRO A 136 -23.41 -14.94 -10.83
CA PRO A 136 -23.06 -15.32 -9.47
C PRO A 136 -21.60 -14.98 -9.09
N ALA A 137 -20.71 -14.93 -10.08
CA ALA A 137 -19.32 -14.55 -9.88
C ALA A 137 -19.11 -13.09 -9.42
N LEU A 138 -20.01 -12.16 -9.77
CA LEU A 138 -19.92 -10.76 -9.36
C LEU A 138 -20.34 -10.56 -7.90
N GLU A 139 -21.33 -11.32 -7.45
CA GLU A 139 -21.79 -11.28 -6.05
C GLU A 139 -20.70 -11.79 -5.11
N GLU A 140 -19.93 -12.79 -5.54
CA GLU A 140 -18.79 -13.29 -4.78
C GLU A 140 -17.66 -12.25 -4.67
N LEU A 141 -17.43 -11.44 -5.71
CA LEU A 141 -16.47 -10.33 -5.68
C LEU A 141 -16.91 -9.21 -4.73
N ALA A 142 -18.21 -8.95 -4.62
CA ALA A 142 -18.77 -7.97 -3.67
C ALA A 142 -18.56 -8.35 -2.19
N GLY A 143 -18.28 -9.63 -1.90
CA GLY A 143 -17.96 -10.10 -0.55
C GLY A 143 -16.57 -9.70 -0.03
N PHE A 144 -15.68 -9.23 -0.91
CA PHE A 144 -14.34 -8.81 -0.53
C PHE A 144 -14.32 -7.36 -0.03
N LYS A 145 -13.61 -7.14 1.06
CA LYS A 145 -13.33 -5.83 1.66
C LYS A 145 -11.84 -5.56 1.61
N PHE A 146 -11.43 -4.47 0.97
CA PHE A 146 -10.03 -4.07 0.94
C PHE A 146 -9.67 -3.39 2.26
N LEU A 147 -8.79 -4.04 3.05
CA LEU A 147 -8.38 -3.53 4.36
C LEU A 147 -7.20 -2.55 4.26
N GLY A 148 -6.34 -2.73 3.26
CA GLY A 148 -5.15 -1.92 3.07
C GLY A 148 -4.06 -2.64 2.31
N PHE A 149 -2.92 -1.97 2.17
CA PHE A 149 -1.74 -2.51 1.51
C PHE A 149 -0.48 -2.22 2.34
N ALA A 150 0.55 -3.03 2.14
CA ALA A 150 1.88 -2.82 2.67
C ALA A 150 2.89 -2.84 1.53
N ARG A 151 4.00 -2.10 1.67
CA ARG A 151 5.08 -2.08 0.69
C ARG A 151 6.30 -2.80 1.25
N LYS A 152 6.79 -3.81 0.52
CA LYS A 152 8.02 -4.55 0.86
C LYS A 152 8.85 -4.71 -0.42
N ASP A 153 10.12 -4.31 -0.39
CA ASP A 153 11.06 -4.49 -1.51
C ASP A 153 10.51 -3.99 -2.86
N SER A 154 9.88 -2.81 -2.86
CA SER A 154 9.18 -2.20 -4.00
C SER A 154 7.90 -2.91 -4.49
N GLN A 155 7.49 -4.00 -3.85
CA GLN A 155 6.25 -4.69 -4.15
C GLN A 155 5.12 -4.25 -3.21
N MET A 156 3.94 -4.00 -3.77
CA MET A 156 2.72 -3.76 -2.98
C MET A 156 2.02 -5.08 -2.68
N ILE A 157 1.69 -5.27 -1.41
CA ILE A 157 1.01 -6.45 -0.87
C ILE A 157 -0.36 -5.97 -0.39
N ALA A 158 -1.42 -6.44 -1.02
CA ALA A 158 -2.79 -6.13 -0.63
C ALA A 158 -3.29 -7.07 0.47
N THR A 159 -4.09 -6.53 1.38
CA THR A 159 -4.82 -7.27 2.41
C THR A 159 -6.31 -7.12 2.18
N LEU A 160 -6.99 -8.25 2.02
CA LEU A 160 -8.42 -8.37 1.74
C LEU A 160 -9.10 -9.14 2.86
N LYS A 161 -10.37 -8.84 3.14
CA LYS A 161 -11.22 -9.60 4.06
C LYS A 161 -12.45 -10.13 3.33
N LYS A 162 -12.76 -11.41 3.50
CA LYS A 162 -13.99 -12.04 3.01
C LYS A 162 -14.62 -12.86 4.14
N GLY A 163 -15.76 -12.41 4.64
CA GLY A 163 -16.32 -12.95 5.89
C GLY A 163 -15.33 -12.78 7.05
N ASP A 164 -14.92 -13.90 7.67
CA ASP A 164 -13.95 -13.94 8.78
C ASP A 164 -12.51 -14.22 8.34
N LYS A 165 -12.29 -14.43 7.03
CA LYS A 165 -10.96 -14.74 6.50
C LYS A 165 -10.24 -13.46 6.09
N ILE A 166 -8.96 -13.39 6.43
CA ILE A 166 -8.02 -12.39 5.91
C ILE A 166 -7.16 -13.07 4.84
N LEU A 167 -7.10 -12.44 3.67
CA LEU A 167 -6.40 -12.89 2.49
C LEU A 167 -5.34 -11.85 2.16
N VAL A 168 -4.14 -12.30 1.83
CA VAL A 168 -3.00 -11.43 1.52
C VAL A 168 -2.41 -11.87 0.19
N GLY A 169 -2.10 -10.92 -0.69
CA GLY A 169 -1.55 -11.24 -2.00
C GLY A 169 -0.91 -10.04 -2.68
N ILE A 170 -0.12 -10.32 -3.71
CA ILE A 170 0.53 -9.33 -4.57
C ILE A 170 -0.18 -9.26 -5.93
N LYS A 171 0.19 -8.25 -6.74
CA LYS A 171 -0.28 -8.17 -8.13
C LYS A 171 0.08 -9.45 -8.89
N GLY A 172 -0.92 -10.08 -9.52
CA GLY A 172 -0.82 -11.34 -10.25
C GLY A 172 -1.18 -12.59 -9.44
N ASP A 173 -1.32 -12.49 -8.12
CA ASP A 173 -1.69 -13.66 -7.30
C ASP A 173 -3.14 -14.07 -7.52
N ILE A 174 -3.37 -15.39 -7.44
CA ILE A 174 -4.71 -16.00 -7.46
C ILE A 174 -5.15 -16.28 -6.02
N ILE A 175 -6.26 -15.67 -5.63
CA ILE A 175 -6.92 -15.78 -4.33
C ILE A 175 -8.17 -16.65 -4.46
N GLU A 176 -8.37 -17.55 -3.50
CA GLU A 176 -9.49 -18.52 -3.49
C GLU A 176 -9.62 -19.31 -4.81
N GLU A 177 -8.49 -19.54 -5.50
CA GLU A 177 -8.41 -20.30 -6.76
C GLU A 177 -9.23 -19.74 -7.94
N ARG A 178 -9.87 -18.58 -7.76
CA ARG A 178 -10.86 -18.04 -8.70
C ARG A 178 -10.70 -16.55 -9.00
N PHE A 179 -9.98 -15.80 -8.17
CA PHE A 179 -9.82 -14.36 -8.34
C PHE A 179 -8.36 -13.99 -8.48
N THR A 180 -8.00 -13.20 -9.49
CA THR A 180 -6.64 -12.69 -9.68
C THR A 180 -6.55 -11.24 -9.26
N ILE A 181 -5.53 -10.86 -8.48
CA ILE A 181 -5.24 -9.45 -8.21
C ILE A 181 -4.65 -8.83 -9.48
N LEU A 182 -5.39 -7.93 -10.12
CA LEU A 182 -4.95 -7.28 -11.35
C LEU A 182 -4.11 -6.03 -11.07
N GLU A 183 -4.55 -5.23 -10.10
CA GLU A 183 -3.88 -3.99 -9.72
C GLU A 183 -4.11 -3.70 -8.24
N ILE A 184 -3.08 -3.13 -7.60
CA ILE A 184 -3.14 -2.65 -6.23
C ILE A 184 -2.79 -1.16 -6.29
N ASP A 185 -3.70 -0.31 -5.84
CA ASP A 185 -3.52 1.12 -5.70
C ASP A 185 -3.64 1.53 -4.21
N TYR A 186 -3.34 2.78 -3.90
CA TYR A 186 -3.50 3.36 -2.58
C TYR A 186 -4.98 3.48 -2.17
N GLN A 187 -5.88 3.68 -3.14
CA GLN A 187 -7.30 3.92 -2.88
C GLN A 187 -8.20 2.72 -3.19
N TYR A 188 -7.72 1.77 -3.98
CA TYR A 188 -8.52 0.65 -4.46
C TYR A 188 -7.66 -0.55 -4.82
N ILE A 189 -8.31 -1.68 -4.97
CA ILE A 189 -7.74 -2.90 -5.57
C ILE A 189 -8.65 -3.36 -6.70
N GLU A 190 -8.06 -3.78 -7.82
CA GLU A 190 -8.80 -4.37 -8.94
C GLU A 190 -8.65 -5.89 -8.90
N LEU A 191 -9.77 -6.59 -8.74
CA LEU A 191 -9.83 -8.05 -8.79
C LEU A 191 -10.46 -8.49 -10.12
N GLY A 192 -9.86 -9.49 -10.75
CA GLY A 192 -10.41 -10.16 -11.93
C GLY A 192 -10.86 -11.57 -11.59
N VAL A 193 -11.84 -12.10 -12.31
CA VAL A 193 -12.17 -13.54 -12.23
C VAL A 193 -11.28 -14.31 -13.20
N VAL A 194 -10.68 -15.40 -12.73
CA VAL A 194 -9.86 -16.28 -13.58
C VAL A 194 -10.73 -16.79 -14.76
N ASN A 195 -10.15 -16.85 -15.96
CA ASN A 195 -10.81 -17.26 -17.20
C ASN A 195 -11.98 -16.36 -17.65
N THR A 196 -12.16 -15.19 -17.05
CA THR A 196 -13.23 -14.26 -17.42
C THR A 196 -12.68 -12.85 -17.59
N SER A 197 -13.28 -12.04 -18.45
CA SER A 197 -12.93 -10.62 -18.59
C SER A 197 -13.59 -9.73 -17.53
N LEU A 198 -14.26 -10.33 -16.54
CA LEU A 198 -14.93 -9.62 -15.45
C LEU A 198 -13.89 -9.08 -14.48
N LYS A 199 -13.97 -7.78 -14.22
CA LYS A 199 -13.11 -7.05 -13.29
C LYS A 199 -13.99 -6.24 -12.36
N GLN A 200 -13.56 -6.12 -11.11
CA GLN A 200 -14.23 -5.30 -10.12
C GLN A 200 -13.20 -4.49 -9.34
N LYS A 201 -13.49 -3.20 -9.24
CA LYS A 201 -12.72 -2.24 -8.44
C LYS A 201 -13.32 -2.19 -7.04
N ILE A 202 -12.52 -2.53 -6.04
CA ILE A 202 -12.92 -2.54 -4.63
C ILE A 202 -12.20 -1.39 -3.93
N PRO A 203 -12.92 -0.38 -3.41
CA PRO A 203 -12.30 0.74 -2.72
C PRO A 203 -11.77 0.32 -1.34
N LEU A 204 -10.77 1.06 -0.86
CA LEU A 204 -10.25 0.91 0.49
C LEU A 204 -11.37 1.21 1.49
N VAL A 205 -11.60 0.29 2.42
CA VAL A 205 -12.56 0.51 3.49
C VAL A 205 -11.95 1.51 4.46
N ASN A 206 -12.48 2.74 4.48
CA ASN A 206 -12.17 3.71 5.51
C ASN A 206 -12.65 3.13 6.85
N GLY A 207 -11.71 2.60 7.62
CA GLY A 207 -12.02 1.93 8.87
C GLY A 207 -12.67 2.88 9.86
N ASN A 208 -13.97 2.72 10.10
CA ASN A 208 -14.52 2.84 11.44
C ASN A 208 -14.30 1.47 12.10
N PHE A 209 -13.07 1.23 12.58
CA PHE A 209 -12.77 0.09 13.45
C PHE A 209 -13.12 0.44 14.89
#